data_AF-A0A968BSN4-F1
#
_entry.id   AF-A0A968BSN4-F1
#
_cell.length_a   1.000
_cell.length_b   1.000
_cell.length_c   1.000
_cell.angle_alpha   90.00
_cell.angle_beta   90.00
_cell.angle_gamma   90.00
#
_symmetry.space_group_name_H-M   'P 1'
#
loop_
_entity.id
_entity.type
_entity.pdbx_description
1 polymer ?
#
loop_
_entity_poly.entity_id
_entity_poly.type
_entity_poly.pdbx_seq_one_letter_code
_entity_poly.pdbx_strand_id
1 'polypeptide(L)' 'TVEFLRVGRTLLVYQTSDQETTGWFNPTTRDYEELPDRYRLEVKEGLAIARNEKAPNLVTLPVPGPEAAQ' A
#
# COMPACT_ATOMS: atom_id res chain seq x y z
N THR A 1 12.90 -8.75 -5.94
CA THR A 1 11.67 -8.51 -6.74
C THR A 1 10.71 -7.69 -5.91
N VAL A 2 9.87 -6.87 -6.54
CA VAL A 2 8.87 -6.05 -5.84
C VAL A 2 7.47 -6.41 -6.33
N GLU A 3 6.51 -6.39 -5.41
CA GLU A 3 5.10 -6.60 -5.67
C GLU A 3 4.37 -5.27 -5.57
N PHE A 4 3.38 -5.07 -6.43
CA PHE A 4 2.58 -3.86 -6.45
C PHE A 4 1.13 -4.19 -6.12
N LEU A 5 0.56 -3.43 -5.19
CA LEU A 5 -0.85 -3.46 -4.85
C LEU A 5 -1.48 -2.13 -5.28
N ARG A 6 -2.42 -2.22 -6.22
CA ARG A 6 -3.21 -1.08 -6.66
C ARG A 6 -4.60 -1.16 -6.05
N VAL A 7 -4.95 -0.19 -5.21
CA VAL A 7 -6.31 -0.07 -4.65
C VAL A 7 -7.05 1.02 -5.42
N GLY A 8 -7.88 0.59 -6.37
CA GLY A 8 -8.64 1.50 -7.23
C GLY A 8 -7.76 2.45 -8.03
N ARG A 9 -8.07 3.75 -8.01
CA ARG A 9 -7.27 4.82 -8.65
C ARG A 9 -6.50 5.71 -7.66
N THR A 10 -6.72 5.49 -6.37
CA THR A 10 -6.34 6.45 -5.32
C THR A 10 -5.07 6.02 -4.59
N LEU A 11 -4.73 4.73 -4.65
CA LEU A 11 -3.59 4.21 -3.93
C LEU A 11 -2.83 3.18 -4.78
N LEU A 12 -1.52 3.37 -4.82
CA LEU A 12 -0.57 2.43 -5.37
C LEU A 12 0.51 2.22 -4.31
N VAL A 13 0.66 1.00 -3.82
CA VAL A 13 1.70 0.62 -2.86
C VAL A 13 2.56 -0.49 -3.43
N TYR A 14 3.79 -0.58 -2.96
CA TYR A 14 4.71 -1.65 -3.30
C TYR A 14 5.30 -2.28 -2.05
N GLN A 15 5.64 -3.56 -2.15
CA GLN A 15 6.34 -4.29 -1.11
C GLN A 15 7.47 -5.11 -1.75
N THR A 16 8.65 -5.16 -1.13
CA THR A 16 9.70 -6.08 -1.55
C THR A 16 9.28 -7.53 -1.26
N SER A 17 9.73 -8.47 -2.07
CA SER A 17 9.42 -9.90 -1.85
C SER A 17 9.93 -10.41 -0.50
N ASP A 18 10.98 -9.80 0.04
CA ASP A 18 11.51 -10.06 1.39
C ASP A 18 10.64 -9.44 2.50
N GLN A 19 9.60 -8.68 2.16
CA GLN A 19 8.68 -7.98 3.07
C GLN A 19 9.37 -6.92 3.96
N GLU A 20 10.64 -6.63 3.71
CA GLU A 20 11.43 -5.66 4.48
C GLU A 20 11.17 -4.22 4.07
N THR A 21 10.73 -3.95 2.84
CA THR A 21 10.51 -2.56 2.42
C THR A 21 9.12 -2.45 1.85
N THR A 22 8.40 -1.47 2.35
CA THR A 22 7.06 -1.16 1.85
C THR A 22 7.02 0.32 1.59
N GLY A 23 6.44 0.71 0.47
CA GLY A 23 6.27 2.11 0.16
C GLY A 23 5.01 2.34 -0.63
N TRP A 24 4.71 3.60 -0.86
CA TRP A 24 3.53 4.02 -1.59
C TRP A 24 3.92 5.09 -2.60
N PHE A 25 3.14 5.18 -3.67
CA PHE A 25 3.27 6.26 -4.63
C PHE A 25 2.49 7.46 -4.09
N ASN A 26 3.20 8.53 -3.76
CA ASN A 26 2.59 9.78 -3.38
C ASN A 26 2.30 10.61 -4.65
N PRO A 27 1.03 10.85 -5.01
CA PRO A 27 0.68 11.63 -6.20
C PRO A 27 0.97 13.14 -6.05
N THR A 28 1.11 13.64 -4.81
CA THR A 28 1.44 15.04 -4.50
C THR A 28 2.90 15.34 -4.82
N THR A 29 3.82 14.51 -4.32
CA THR A 29 5.26 14.62 -4.63
C THR A 29 5.60 13.98 -5.98
N ARG A 30 4.73 13.08 -6.47
CA ARG A 30 4.91 12.21 -7.65
C ARG A 30 6.07 11.22 -7.51
N ASP A 31 6.38 10.87 -6.27
CA ASP A 31 7.49 10.00 -5.91
C ASP A 31 7.04 8.83 -5.04
N TYR A 32 7.90 7.81 -4.97
CA TYR A 32 7.72 6.69 -4.07
C TYR A 32 8.28 7.03 -2.71
N GLU A 33 7.42 6.97 -1.68
CA GLU A 33 7.81 7.22 -0.30
C GLU A 33 7.70 5.92 0.51
N GLU A 34 8.69 5.66 1.35
CA GLU A 34 8.68 4.51 2.24
C GLU A 34 7.63 4.67 3.34
N LEU A 35 6.87 3.61 3.56
CA LEU A 35 5.91 3.53 4.64
C LEU A 35 6.60 3.01 5.89
N PRO A 36 6.27 3.57 7.08
CA PRO A 36 6.80 3.07 8.33
C PRO A 36 6.35 1.62 8.58
N ASP A 37 7.18 0.86 9.31
CA ASP A 37 7.08 -0.59 9.51
C ASP A 37 5.71 -1.09 9.96
N ARG A 38 4.95 -0.26 10.68
CA ARG A 38 3.58 -0.56 11.10
C ARG A 38 2.70 -1.02 9.94
N TYR A 39 2.89 -0.43 8.76
CA TYR A 39 2.10 -0.69 7.56
C TYR A 39 2.56 -1.90 6.74
N ARG A 40 3.68 -2.55 7.08
CA ARG A 40 4.13 -3.78 6.40
C ARG A 40 3.06 -4.86 6.45
N LEU A 41 2.45 -5.05 7.62
CA LEU A 41 1.47 -6.12 7.85
C LEU A 41 0.17 -5.83 7.09
N GLU A 42 -0.27 -4.57 7.11
CA GLU A 42 -1.48 -4.13 6.43
C GLU A 42 -1.33 -4.23 4.90
N VAL A 43 -0.17 -3.86 4.33
CA VAL A 43 0.09 -4.03 2.88
C VAL A 43 0.16 -5.50 2.50
N LYS A 44 0.78 -6.35 3.33
CA LYS A 44 0.85 -7.79 3.10
C LYS A 44 -0.55 -8.43 3.09
N GLU A 45 -1.39 -8.07 4.05
CA GLU A 45 -2.80 -8.50 4.08
C GLU A 45 -3.55 -8.03 2.83
N GLY A 46 -3.35 -6.78 2.41
CA GLY A 46 -3.94 -6.23 1.18
C GLY A 46 -3.50 -6.96 -0.08
N LEU A 47 -2.23 -7.33 -0.19
CA LEU A 47 -1.68 -8.14 -1.28
C LEU A 47 -2.30 -9.55 -1.30
N ALA A 48 -2.42 -10.20 -0.14
CA ALA A 48 -3.05 -11.52 -0.03
C ALA A 48 -4.53 -11.51 -0.41
N ILE A 49 -5.25 -10.44 -0.06
CA ILE A 49 -6.65 -10.23 -0.48
C ILE A 49 -6.73 -10.00 -1.99
N ALA A 50 -5.86 -9.16 -2.56
CA ALA A 50 -5.81 -8.93 -4.01
C ALA A 50 -5.49 -10.20 -4.81
N ARG A 51 -4.68 -11.10 -4.25
CA ARG A 51 -4.37 -12.42 -4.80
C ARG A 51 -5.50 -13.46 -4.60
N ASN A 52 -6.62 -13.09 -3.98
CA ASN A 52 -7.70 -14.00 -3.57
C ASN A 52 -7.25 -15.14 -2.62
N GLU A 53 -6.12 -15.00 -1.94
CA GLU A 53 -5.63 -16.00 -0.98
C GLU A 53 -6.33 -15.89 0.38
N LYS A 54 -6.83 -14.69 0.71
CA LYS A 54 -7.64 -14.44 1.90
C LYS A 54 -9.02 -13.92 1.54
N ALA A 55 -9.98 -14.25 2.39
CA ALA A 55 -11.31 -13.66 2.33
C ALA A 55 -11.22 -12.13 2.36
N PRO A 56 -12.08 -11.40 1.61
CA PRO A 56 -12.06 -9.95 1.58
C PRO A 56 -12.24 -9.41 3.00
N ASN A 57 -11.17 -8.84 3.53
CA ASN A 57 -11.12 -8.30 4.88
C ASN A 57 -10.80 -6.80 4.83
N LEU A 58 -11.25 -6.06 5.84
CA LEU A 58 -10.91 -4.64 5.98
C LEU A 58 -9.46 -4.52 6.41
N VAL A 59 -8.65 -3.88 5.56
CA VAL A 59 -7.25 -3.57 5.83
C VAL A 59 -7.10 -2.08 6.02
N THR A 60 -6.52 -1.68 7.14
CA THR A 60 -6.20 -0.29 7.41
C THR A 60 -4.92 0.04 6.65
N LEU A 61 -5.04 0.57 5.45
CA LEU A 61 -3.87 1.08 4.74
C LEU A 61 -3.69 2.55 5.10
N PRO A 62 -2.45 3.08 5.07
CA PRO A 62 -2.23 4.51 5.00
C PRO A 62 -2.73 4.95 3.64
N VAL A 63 -4.04 5.15 3.54
CA VAL A 63 -4.55 6.02 2.49
C VAL A 63 -4.06 7.41 2.89
N PRO A 64 -3.44 8.18 1.98
CA PRO A 64 -3.42 9.62 2.21
C PRO A 64 -4.88 9.99 2.45
N GLY A 65 -5.18 10.50 3.66
CA GLY A 65 -6.44 11.20 3.86
C GLY A 65 -6.58 12.22 2.74
N PRO A 66 -7.80 12.52 2.26
CA PRO A 66 -7.96 13.55 1.24
C PRO A 66 -7.13 14.75 1.70
N GLU A 67 -6.12 15.12 0.91
CA GLU A 67 -5.41 16.35 1.13
C GLU A 67 -6.53 17.39 1.22
N ALA A 68 -6.62 18.09 2.36
CA ALA A 68 -7.46 19.26 2.42
C ALA A 68 -7.00 20.10 1.24
N ALA A 69 -7.85 20.20 0.22
CA ALA A 69 -7.61 21.02 -0.94
C ALA A 69 -7.17 22.39 -0.42
N GLN A 70 -5.95 22.78 -0.75
CA GLN A 70 -5.58 24.19 -0.70
C GLN A 70 -5.95 24.84 -2.02
#